data_AF-A0A7Y2MLE7-F1
#
_entry.id   AF-A0A7Y2MLE7-F1
#
_cell.length_a   1.000
_cell.length_b   1.000
_cell.length_c   1.000
_cell.angle_alpha   90.00
_cell.angle_beta   90.00
_cell.angle_gamma   90.00
#
_symmetry.space_group_name_H-M   'P 1'
#
loop_
_entity.id
_entity.type
_entity.pdbx_description
1 polymer ?
#
loop_
_entity_poly.entity_id
_entity_poly.type
_entity_poly.pdbx_seq_one_letter_code
_entity_poly.pdbx_strand_id
1 'polypeptide(L)'
;AMVVSILPGHQSPFFFAIGIFSGYLALSGNRAIRFKKKVKNFKTDRWISGIMAVSGALMIITPPIITGSINTILTVFGGTGLFFAIRDLLLFRNPSKLRKQWQQLHLGKMSGAYIAAVTAFVVVNETLPGLYAWFVPGLVGSVYIAYWTRKVSRPLMRKSLPLK
;
A
#
# COMPACT_ATOMS: atom_id res chain seq x y z
N ALA A 1 10.85 10.22 4.83
CA ALA A 1 10.03 10.81 3.76
C ALA A 1 9.14 11.94 4.30
N MET A 2 8.02 11.64 4.99
CA MET A 2 7.02 12.67 5.39
C MET A 2 7.58 13.86 6.17
N VAL A 3 8.48 13.62 7.14
CA VAL A 3 9.11 14.71 7.91
C VAL A 3 10.05 15.54 7.04
N VAL A 4 10.90 14.88 6.25
CA VAL A 4 11.90 15.53 5.39
C VAL A 4 11.24 16.40 4.32
N SER A 5 10.10 15.96 3.76
CA SER A 5 9.37 16.70 2.72
C SER A 5 8.65 17.96 3.20
N ILE A 6 8.68 18.25 4.51
CA ILE A 6 8.12 19.48 5.09
C ILE A 6 9.25 20.44 5.51
N LEU A 7 10.51 19.97 5.55
CA LEU A 7 11.64 20.80 5.96
C LEU A 7 11.93 21.90 4.92
N PRO A 8 12.37 23.09 5.37
CA PRO A 8 12.82 24.16 4.49
C PRO A 8 13.89 23.66 3.50
N GLY A 9 13.75 24.04 2.24
CA GLY A 9 14.68 23.64 1.16
C GLY A 9 14.49 22.22 0.60
N HIS A 10 13.60 21.39 1.18
CA HIS A 10 13.37 20.01 0.75
C HIS A 10 11.87 19.70 0.52
N GLN A 11 11.07 20.74 0.30
CA GLN A 11 9.64 20.60 0.13
C GLN A 11 9.33 19.89 -1.19
N SER A 12 8.70 18.73 -1.07
CA SER A 12 8.22 17.98 -2.22
C SER A 12 6.86 17.38 -1.87
N PRO A 13 5.77 17.99 -2.37
CA PRO A 13 4.42 17.43 -2.23
C PRO A 13 4.36 15.98 -2.71
N PHE A 14 5.18 15.67 -3.70
CA PHE A 14 5.34 14.36 -4.26
C PHE A 14 5.89 13.32 -3.25
N PHE A 15 7.05 13.59 -2.63
CA PHE A 15 7.66 12.67 -1.67
C PHE A 15 6.86 12.58 -0.37
N PHE A 16 6.16 13.64 0.01
CA PHE A 16 5.22 13.61 1.12
C PHE A 16 4.11 12.59 0.86
N ALA A 17 3.50 12.65 -0.33
CA ALA A 17 2.40 11.79 -0.73
C ALA A 17 2.82 10.32 -0.86
N ILE A 18 4.00 10.03 -1.43
CA ILE A 18 4.59 8.67 -1.38
C ILE A 18 4.82 8.22 0.05
N GLY A 19 5.29 9.11 0.93
CA GLY A 19 5.49 8.82 2.34
C GLY A 19 4.21 8.34 3.01
N ILE A 20 3.07 9.02 2.77
CA ILE A 20 1.75 8.60 3.25
C ILE A 20 1.38 7.24 2.67
N PHE A 21 1.50 7.05 1.36
CA PHE A 21 1.15 5.81 0.67
C PHE A 21 1.96 4.61 1.21
N SER A 22 3.28 4.75 1.29
CA SER A 22 4.18 3.73 1.83
C SER A 22 3.91 3.47 3.31
N GLY A 23 3.64 4.52 4.10
CA GLY A 23 3.29 4.40 5.51
C GLY A 23 1.97 3.65 5.72
N TYR A 24 0.95 3.95 4.93
CA TYR A 24 -0.32 3.23 4.93
C TYR A 24 -0.13 1.74 4.63
N LEU A 25 0.65 1.40 3.60
CA LEU A 25 0.93 0.00 3.24
C LEU A 25 1.70 -0.71 4.36
N ALA A 26 2.74 -0.10 4.92
CA ALA A 26 3.51 -0.69 6.00
C ALA A 26 2.67 -0.90 7.28
N LEU A 27 1.92 0.12 7.70
CA LEU A 27 1.08 0.05 8.90
C LEU A 27 -0.05 -0.98 8.75
N SER A 28 -0.80 -0.91 7.65
CA SER A 28 -1.92 -1.81 7.42
C SER A 28 -1.46 -3.24 7.09
N GLY A 29 -0.29 -3.39 6.45
CA GLY A 29 0.38 -4.67 6.22
C GLY A 29 0.85 -5.32 7.52
N ASN A 30 1.49 -4.57 8.41
CA ASN A 30 1.88 -5.07 9.73
C ASN A 30 0.65 -5.47 10.57
N ARG A 31 -0.39 -4.63 10.57
CA ARG A 31 -1.64 -4.95 11.27
C ARG A 31 -2.35 -6.18 10.72
N ALA A 32 -2.13 -6.54 9.46
CA ALA A 32 -2.72 -7.74 8.88
C ALA A 32 -2.34 -9.03 9.63
N ILE A 33 -1.17 -9.10 10.28
CA ILE A 33 -0.78 -10.25 11.11
C ILE A 33 -1.77 -10.47 12.25
N ARG A 34 -2.33 -9.40 12.83
CA ARG A 34 -3.30 -9.48 13.93
C ARG A 34 -4.58 -10.18 13.51
N PHE A 35 -4.95 -10.10 12.23
CA PHE A 35 -6.13 -10.75 11.69
C PHE A 35 -6.00 -12.27 11.60
N LYS A 36 -4.81 -12.84 11.87
CA LYS A 36 -4.64 -14.29 12.10
C LYS A 36 -5.56 -14.80 13.21
N LYS A 37 -5.81 -13.98 14.24
CA LYS A 37 -6.72 -14.27 15.36
C LYS A 37 -8.04 -13.50 15.20
N LYS A 38 -9.05 -13.86 16.00
CA LYS A 38 -10.31 -13.08 16.06
C LYS A 38 -10.00 -11.68 16.59
N VAL A 39 -10.30 -10.65 15.80
CA VAL A 39 -10.16 -9.25 16.20
C VAL A 39 -11.55 -8.70 16.51
N LYS A 40 -11.70 -8.07 17.68
CA LYS A 40 -12.97 -7.49 18.15
C LYS A 40 -13.18 -6.04 17.70
N ASN A 41 -12.10 -5.31 17.39
CA ASN A 41 -12.15 -3.88 17.12
C ASN A 41 -11.22 -3.49 15.96
N PHE A 42 -11.81 -2.81 14.96
CA PHE A 42 -11.13 -2.31 13.76
C PHE A 42 -11.00 -0.78 13.72
N LYS A 43 -11.26 -0.06 14.84
CA LYS A 43 -11.25 1.42 14.88
C LYS A 43 -9.96 2.01 14.28
N THR A 44 -8.80 1.55 14.73
CA THR A 44 -7.52 2.04 14.19
C THR A 44 -7.33 1.68 12.72
N ASP A 45 -7.74 0.48 12.29
CA ASP A 45 -7.61 0.06 10.88
C ASP A 45 -8.46 0.92 9.94
N ARG A 46 -9.67 1.31 10.40
CA ARG A 46 -10.55 2.25 9.72
C ARG A 46 -9.95 3.65 9.64
N TRP A 47 -9.34 4.15 10.71
CA TRP A 47 -8.65 5.44 10.70
C TRP A 47 -7.47 5.46 9.71
N ILE A 48 -6.62 4.43 9.74
CA ILE A 48 -5.49 4.29 8.80
C ILE A 48 -5.98 4.30 7.35
N SER A 49 -7.03 3.53 7.06
CA SER A 49 -7.61 3.47 5.70
C SER A 49 -8.33 4.76 5.32
N GLY A 50 -9.01 5.42 6.27
CA GLY A 50 -9.67 6.70 6.05
C GLY A 50 -8.68 7.82 5.70
N ILE A 51 -7.57 7.91 6.45
CA ILE A 51 -6.49 8.87 6.16
C ILE A 51 -5.92 8.65 4.76
N MET A 52 -5.68 7.39 4.37
CA MET A 52 -5.22 7.06 3.02
C MET A 52 -6.26 7.41 1.96
N ALA A 53 -7.55 7.14 2.19
CA ALA A 53 -8.60 7.48 1.23
C ALA A 53 -8.68 8.99 0.98
N VAL A 54 -8.67 9.78 2.06
CA VAL A 54 -8.66 11.26 1.96
C VAL A 54 -7.39 11.73 1.25
N SER A 55 -6.22 11.23 1.65
CA SER A 55 -4.95 11.61 1.04
C SER A 55 -4.90 11.23 -0.44
N GLY A 56 -5.40 10.04 -0.81
CA GLY A 56 -5.46 9.58 -2.20
C GLY A 56 -6.39 10.44 -3.07
N ALA A 57 -7.53 10.88 -2.53
CA ALA A 57 -8.41 11.81 -3.22
C ALA A 57 -7.73 13.18 -3.42
N LEU A 58 -7.05 13.70 -2.39
CA LEU A 58 -6.28 14.95 -2.50
C LEU A 58 -5.16 14.86 -3.53
N MET A 59 -4.43 13.73 -3.58
CA MET A 59 -3.39 13.50 -4.59
C MET A 59 -3.91 13.59 -6.03
N ILE A 60 -5.16 13.21 -6.28
CA ILE A 60 -5.79 13.27 -7.61
C ILE A 60 -6.35 14.67 -7.89
N ILE A 61 -7.01 15.28 -6.91
CA ILE A 61 -7.80 16.51 -7.09
C ILE A 61 -6.94 17.77 -7.04
N THR A 62 -5.91 17.81 -6.19
CA THR A 62 -5.11 19.01 -5.96
C THR A 62 -4.31 19.48 -7.20
N PRO A 63 -3.61 18.61 -7.96
CA PRO A 63 -2.79 19.07 -9.08
C PRO A 63 -3.59 19.76 -10.21
N PRO A 64 -4.75 19.24 -10.66
CA PRO A 64 -5.59 19.93 -11.64
C PRO A 64 -6.07 21.31 -11.16
N ILE A 65 -6.37 21.47 -9.88
CA ILE A 65 -6.84 22.75 -9.31
C ILE A 65 -5.72 23.79 -9.28
N ILE A 66 -4.52 23.40 -8.86
CA ILE A 66 -3.41 24.35 -8.67
C ILE A 66 -2.68 24.64 -9.98
N THR A 67 -2.47 23.63 -10.81
CA THR A 67 -1.60 23.73 -12.00
C THR A 67 -2.36 23.71 -13.32
N GLY A 68 -3.67 23.46 -13.30
CA GLY A 68 -4.48 23.26 -14.52
C GLY A 68 -4.17 21.95 -15.27
N SER A 69 -3.30 21.09 -14.72
CA SER A 69 -2.83 19.87 -15.39
C SER A 69 -2.91 18.64 -14.49
N ILE A 70 -3.08 17.47 -15.10
CA ILE A 70 -3.08 16.19 -14.39
C ILE A 70 -1.63 15.78 -14.11
N ASN A 71 -1.30 15.53 -12.85
CA ASN A 71 -0.03 14.92 -12.49
C ASN A 71 -0.16 13.39 -12.53
N THR A 72 0.33 12.77 -13.60
CA THR A 72 0.22 11.31 -13.82
C THR A 72 0.69 10.48 -12.64
N ILE A 73 1.79 10.86 -11.99
CA ILE A 73 2.38 10.08 -10.91
C ILE A 73 1.48 10.15 -9.67
N LEU A 74 1.09 11.36 -9.24
CA LEU A 74 0.17 11.53 -8.11
C LEU A 74 -1.20 10.89 -8.38
N THR A 75 -1.69 10.94 -9.61
CA THR A 75 -2.94 10.27 -9.99
C THR A 75 -2.83 8.75 -9.84
N VAL A 76 -1.72 8.13 -10.28
CA VAL A 76 -1.55 6.68 -10.15
C VAL A 76 -1.39 6.24 -8.70
N PHE A 77 -0.54 6.92 -7.92
CA PHE A 77 -0.36 6.58 -6.49
C PHE A 77 -1.63 6.88 -5.68
N GLY A 78 -2.27 8.03 -5.93
CA GLY A 78 -3.52 8.42 -5.28
C GLY A 78 -4.66 7.45 -5.60
N GLY A 79 -4.83 7.08 -6.87
CA GLY A 79 -5.83 6.11 -7.31
C GLY A 79 -5.59 4.72 -6.73
N THR A 80 -4.35 4.25 -6.74
CA THR A 80 -3.96 2.96 -6.14
C THR A 80 -4.20 2.95 -4.62
N GLY A 81 -3.82 4.03 -3.94
CA GLY A 81 -4.02 4.18 -2.50
C GLY A 81 -5.49 4.23 -2.12
N LEU A 82 -6.30 4.97 -2.89
CA LEU A 82 -7.75 5.03 -2.71
C LEU A 82 -8.40 3.66 -2.92
N PHE A 83 -8.00 2.94 -3.97
CA PHE A 83 -8.48 1.59 -4.24
C PHE A 83 -8.18 0.62 -3.10
N PHE A 84 -6.96 0.62 -2.56
CA PHE A 84 -6.61 -0.21 -1.41
C PHE A 84 -7.36 0.19 -0.14
N ALA A 85 -7.46 1.50 0.14
CA ALA A 85 -8.18 2.01 1.30
C ALA A 85 -9.66 1.63 1.27
N ILE A 86 -10.34 1.77 0.13
CA ILE A 86 -11.74 1.36 -0.04
C ILE A 86 -11.87 -0.14 0.15
N ARG A 87 -11.00 -0.95 -0.48
CA ARG A 87 -11.01 -2.41 -0.30
C ARG A 87 -10.86 -2.83 1.15
N ASP A 88 -9.96 -2.19 1.89
CA ASP A 88 -9.78 -2.42 3.32
C ASP A 88 -11.04 -2.10 4.13
N LEU A 89 -11.62 -0.92 3.91
CA LEU A 89 -12.84 -0.47 4.60
C LEU A 89 -14.01 -1.44 4.37
N LEU A 90 -14.14 -1.95 3.14
CA LEU A 90 -15.11 -2.99 2.81
C LEU A 90 -14.77 -4.34 3.47
N LEU A 91 -13.49 -4.71 3.52
CA LEU A 91 -13.03 -5.97 4.10
C LEU A 91 -13.20 -6.01 5.62
N PHE A 92 -13.08 -4.88 6.32
CA PHE A 92 -13.34 -4.79 7.76
C PHE A 92 -14.80 -5.05 8.14
N ARG A 93 -15.74 -4.96 7.17
CA ARG A 93 -17.14 -5.38 7.38
C ARG A 93 -17.30 -6.91 7.35
N ASN A 94 -16.29 -7.64 6.88
CA ASN A 94 -16.28 -9.10 6.75
C ASN A 94 -15.10 -9.75 7.50
N PRO A 95 -15.14 -9.82 8.85
CA PRO A 95 -14.02 -10.33 9.66
C PRO A 95 -13.61 -11.77 9.34
N SER A 96 -14.55 -12.60 8.88
CA SER A 96 -14.28 -13.99 8.47
C SER A 96 -13.38 -14.05 7.24
N LYS A 97 -13.64 -13.22 6.22
CA LYS A 97 -12.84 -13.10 5.00
C LYS A 97 -11.48 -12.47 5.31
N LEU A 98 -11.47 -11.41 6.11
CA LEU A 98 -10.26 -10.73 6.57
C LEU A 98 -9.29 -11.72 7.24
N ARG A 99 -9.81 -12.59 8.12
CA ARG A 99 -9.02 -13.64 8.78
C ARG A 99 -8.52 -14.70 7.81
N LYS A 100 -9.28 -15.09 6.78
CA LYS A 100 -8.79 -16.05 5.77
C LYS A 100 -7.66 -15.46 4.93
N GLN A 101 -7.70 -14.16 4.67
CA GLN A 101 -6.78 -13.46 3.76
C GLN A 101 -5.59 -12.77 4.48
N TRP A 102 -5.42 -12.97 5.79
CA TRP A 102 -4.41 -12.24 6.58
C TRP A 102 -2.99 -12.33 6.01
N GLN A 103 -2.58 -13.50 5.51
CA GLN A 103 -1.25 -13.70 4.91
C GLN A 103 -1.09 -12.94 3.60
N GLN A 104 -2.11 -12.98 2.74
CA GLN A 104 -2.13 -12.27 1.46
C GLN A 104 -2.06 -10.75 1.69
N LEU A 105 -2.83 -10.25 2.67
CA LEU A 105 -2.84 -8.84 3.04
C LEU A 105 -1.49 -8.40 3.58
N HIS A 106 -0.89 -9.18 4.48
CA HIS A 106 0.44 -8.89 5.03
C HIS A 106 1.50 -8.87 3.92
N LEU A 107 1.60 -9.95 3.15
CA LEU A 107 2.58 -10.10 2.08
C LEU A 107 2.44 -8.99 1.04
N GLY A 108 1.23 -8.77 0.52
CA GLY A 108 0.99 -7.80 -0.55
C GLY A 108 1.30 -6.37 -0.11
N LYS A 109 0.89 -5.98 1.10
CA LYS A 109 1.09 -4.62 1.61
C LYS A 109 2.52 -4.35 2.06
N MET A 110 3.17 -5.30 2.73
CA MET A 110 4.60 -5.13 3.09
C MET A 110 5.48 -5.10 1.86
N SER A 111 5.21 -5.96 0.87
CA SER A 111 5.93 -5.92 -0.41
C SER A 111 5.65 -4.62 -1.16
N GLY A 112 4.40 -4.14 -1.17
CA GLY A 112 4.04 -2.85 -1.75
C GLY A 112 4.74 -1.66 -1.08
N ALA A 113 4.86 -1.67 0.25
CA ALA A 113 5.60 -0.65 0.99
C ALA A 113 7.10 -0.67 0.63
N TYR A 114 7.69 -1.87 0.54
CA TYR A 114 9.08 -2.02 0.10
C TYR A 114 9.30 -1.50 -1.33
N ILE A 115 8.40 -1.84 -2.26
CA ILE A 115 8.43 -1.35 -3.63
C ILE A 115 8.36 0.19 -3.65
N ALA A 116 7.46 0.80 -2.88
CA ALA A 116 7.35 2.26 -2.80
C ALA A 116 8.64 2.91 -2.28
N ALA A 117 9.31 2.29 -1.31
CA ALA A 117 10.60 2.75 -0.81
C ALA A 117 11.71 2.62 -1.86
N VAL A 118 11.76 1.51 -2.59
CA VAL A 118 12.71 1.31 -3.71
C VAL A 118 12.45 2.33 -4.82
N THR A 119 11.18 2.56 -5.22
CA THR A 119 10.83 3.60 -6.20
C THR A 119 11.31 4.97 -5.75
N ALA A 120 11.08 5.35 -4.49
CA ALA A 120 11.56 6.62 -3.97
C ALA A 120 13.09 6.73 -4.03
N PHE A 121 13.82 5.66 -3.66
CA PHE A 121 15.28 5.62 -3.75
C PHE A 121 15.76 5.77 -5.20
N VAL A 122 15.16 5.02 -6.13
CA VAL A 122 15.56 5.04 -7.55
C VAL A 122 15.36 6.43 -8.14
N VAL A 123 14.25 7.09 -7.82
CA VAL A 123 13.93 8.44 -8.31
C VAL A 123 14.87 9.48 -7.71
N VAL A 124 15.10 9.46 -6.39
CA VAL A 124 15.94 10.47 -5.72
C VAL A 124 17.39 10.40 -6.19
N ASN A 125 17.89 9.20 -6.52
CA ASN A 125 19.25 9.01 -7.00
C ASN A 125 19.36 9.06 -8.54
N GLU A 126 18.27 9.37 -9.25
CA GLU A 126 18.25 9.44 -10.72
C GLU A 126 18.78 8.18 -11.43
N THR A 127 18.68 7.03 -10.76
CA THR A 127 19.24 5.74 -11.22
C THR A 127 18.60 5.25 -12.53
N LEU A 128 17.38 5.70 -12.82
CA LEU A 128 16.65 5.41 -14.06
C LEU A 128 16.05 6.70 -14.62
N PRO A 129 15.94 6.84 -15.94
CA PRO A 129 15.41 8.06 -16.55
C PRO A 129 13.88 8.15 -16.45
N GLY A 130 13.38 9.36 -16.16
CA GLY A 130 11.97 9.75 -16.34
C GLY A 130 10.95 8.81 -15.70
N LEU A 131 9.94 8.40 -16.49
CA LEU A 131 8.83 7.56 -16.02
C LEU A 131 9.25 6.14 -15.63
N TYR A 132 10.38 5.64 -16.13
CA TYR A 132 10.86 4.30 -15.80
C TYR A 132 11.20 4.16 -14.31
N ALA A 133 11.78 5.21 -13.71
CA ALA A 133 12.09 5.25 -12.29
C ALA A 133 10.85 5.03 -11.41
N TRP A 134 9.68 5.47 -11.89
CA TRP A 134 8.41 5.37 -11.17
C TRP A 134 7.76 4.00 -11.25
N PHE A 135 7.77 3.39 -12.44
CA PHE A 135 6.93 2.22 -12.71
C PHE A 135 7.69 0.89 -12.78
N VAL A 136 8.99 0.89 -13.12
CA VAL A 136 9.77 -0.34 -13.25
C VAL A 136 9.83 -1.12 -11.92
N PRO A 137 10.15 -0.51 -10.75
CA PRO A 137 10.13 -1.24 -9.49
C PRO A 137 8.74 -1.81 -9.16
N GLY A 138 7.69 -1.05 -9.48
CA GLY A 138 6.29 -1.47 -9.34
C GLY A 138 5.93 -2.68 -10.18
N LEU A 139 6.34 -2.68 -11.45
CA LEU A 139 6.09 -3.77 -12.38
C LEU A 139 6.77 -5.05 -11.92
N VAL A 140 8.08 -5.00 -11.63
CA VAL A 140 8.86 -6.15 -11.15
C VAL A 140 8.28 -6.67 -9.82
N GLY A 141 8.00 -5.77 -8.90
CA GLY A 141 7.41 -6.12 -7.61
C GLY A 141 6.00 -6.72 -7.71
N SER A 142 5.18 -6.27 -8.67
CA SER A 142 3.84 -6.83 -8.89
C SER A 142 3.88 -8.30 -9.33
N VAL A 143 4.85 -8.67 -10.17
CA VAL A 143 5.08 -10.07 -10.59
C VAL A 143 5.46 -10.92 -9.39
N TYR A 144 6.39 -10.43 -8.56
CA TYR A 144 6.79 -11.08 -7.31
C TYR A 144 5.60 -11.29 -6.36
N ILE A 145 4.81 -10.24 -6.11
CA ILE A 145 3.62 -10.30 -5.25
C ILE A 145 2.61 -11.31 -5.81
N ALA A 146 2.34 -11.30 -7.12
CA ALA A 146 1.38 -12.21 -7.72
C ALA A 146 1.79 -13.68 -7.57
N TYR A 147 3.06 -13.98 -7.82
CA TYR A 147 3.62 -15.34 -7.64
C TYR A 147 3.47 -15.81 -6.19
N TRP A 148 3.95 -15.03 -5.22
CA TRP A 148 3.92 -15.44 -3.82
C TRP A 148 2.52 -15.43 -3.23
N THR A 149 1.65 -14.53 -3.67
CA THR A 149 0.24 -14.54 -3.29
C THR A 149 -0.40 -15.86 -3.72
N ARG A 150 -0.22 -16.30 -4.97
CA ARG A 150 -0.76 -17.59 -5.44
C ARG A 150 -0.21 -18.77 -4.64
N LYS A 151 1.09 -18.75 -4.30
CA LYS A 151 1.74 -19.81 -3.53
C LYS A 151 1.21 -19.91 -2.10
N VAL A 152 1.03 -18.78 -1.41
CA VAL A 152 0.54 -18.71 -0.03
C VAL A 152 -0.98 -18.92 0.07
N SER A 153 -1.72 -18.64 -1.00
CA SER A 153 -3.17 -18.87 -1.08
C SER A 153 -3.55 -20.35 -1.20
N ARG A 154 -2.58 -21.25 -1.45
CA ARG A 154 -2.86 -22.68 -1.49
C ARG A 154 -3.39 -23.08 -0.10
N PRO A 155 -4.59 -23.67 0.01
CA PRO A 155 -5.03 -24.21 1.28
C PRO A 155 -3.94 -25.19 1.72
N LEU A 156 -3.38 -24.97 2.90
CA LEU A 156 -2.68 -26.04 3.58
C LEU A 156 -3.68 -27.19 3.59
N MET A 157 -3.47 -28.19 2.73
CA MET A 157 -3.97 -29.54 3.01
C MET A 157 -3.33 -29.84 4.35
N ARG A 158 -4.05 -29.52 5.41
CA ARG A 158 -3.75 -29.96 6.76
C ARG A 158 -3.76 -31.46 6.58
N LYS A 159 -2.58 -32.07 6.45
CA LYS A 159 -2.41 -33.52 6.61
C LYS A 159 -3.19 -33.81 7.87
N SER A 160 -4.34 -34.46 7.71
CA SER A 160 -5.08 -35.04 8.81
C SER A 160 -4.09 -36.00 9.45
N LEU A 161 -3.46 -35.57 10.53
CA LEU A 161 -2.73 -36.47 11.40
C LEU A 161 -3.75 -37.56 11.78
N PRO A 162 -3.51 -38.83 11.44
CA PRO A 162 -4.34 -39.88 11.99
C PRO A 162 -4.20 -39.79 13.50
N LEU A 163 -5.34 -39.64 14.18
CA LEU A 163 -5.42 -39.87 15.61
C LEU A 163 -4.98 -41.32 15.82
N LYS A 164 -3.78 -41.51 16.38
CA LYS A 164 -3.37 -42.76 17.00
C LYS A 164 -3.87 -42.76 18.43
#